data_AF-A0A1B1A5U5-F1
#
_entry.id   AF-A0A1B1A5U5-F1
#
_cell.length_a   1.000
_cell.length_b   1.000
_cell.length_c   1.000
_cell.angle_alpha   90.00
_cell.angle_beta   90.00
_cell.angle_gamma   90.00
#
_symmetry.space_group_name_H-M   'P 1'
#
loop_
_entity.id
_entity.type
_entity.pdbx_description
1 polymer ?
#
loop_
_entity_poly.entity_id
_entity_poly.type
_entity_poly.pdbx_seq_one_letter_code
_entity_poly.pdbx_strand_id
1 'polypeptide(L)'
;MLRAYVAAGFDPAAFWSLTPRLYFAQMQGARDRLQREQRDRSWLAWHVAALMRADQIPDFTQFVEGAAAKPQPPEVQKAMVLALARAWGADEVT
;
A
#
# COMPACT_ATOMS: atom_id res chain seq x y z
N MET A 1 16.99 27.61 3.83
CA MET A 1 16.70 26.30 4.45
C MET A 1 15.44 26.37 5.32
N LEU A 2 15.33 27.30 6.29
CA LEU A 2 14.12 27.47 7.11
C LEU A 2 12.82 27.62 6.31
N ARG A 3 12.77 28.49 5.28
CA ARG A 3 11.55 28.65 4.45
C ARG A 3 11.05 27.33 3.84
N ALA A 4 11.97 26.51 3.33
CA ALA A 4 11.62 25.21 2.75
C ALA A 4 11.14 24.22 3.81
N TYR A 5 11.75 24.27 5.00
CA TYR A 5 11.35 23.48 6.17
C TYR A 5 9.91 23.79 6.62
N VAL A 6 9.58 25.08 6.73
CA VAL A 6 8.22 25.53 7.06
C VAL A 6 7.23 25.17 5.95
N ALA A 7 7.62 25.35 4.68
CA ALA A 7 6.78 24.97 3.55
C ALA A 7 6.50 23.45 3.49
N ALA A 8 7.40 22.62 4.01
CA ALA A 8 7.19 21.18 4.15
C ALA A 8 6.23 20.81 5.30
N GLY A 9 5.80 21.80 6.11
CA GLY A 9 4.83 21.64 7.19
C GLY A 9 5.45 21.42 8.58
N PHE A 10 6.75 21.66 8.74
CA PHE A 10 7.44 21.48 10.02
C PHE A 10 7.42 22.75 10.87
N ASP A 11 7.53 22.58 12.20
CA ASP A 11 7.60 23.68 13.18
C ASP A 11 8.85 24.55 12.95
N PRO A 12 8.70 25.87 12.71
CA PRO A 12 9.83 26.78 12.55
C PRO A 12 10.79 26.80 13.75
N ALA A 13 10.32 26.61 14.98
CA ALA A 13 11.17 26.66 16.17
C ALA A 13 12.14 25.47 16.23
N ALA A 14 11.67 24.28 15.85
CA ALA A 14 12.48 23.06 15.79
C ALA A 14 13.63 23.13 14.77
N PHE A 15 13.58 24.01 13.76
CA PHE A 15 14.62 24.12 12.74
C PHE A 15 16.01 24.42 13.33
N TRP A 16 16.07 25.26 14.37
CA TRP A 16 17.32 25.75 14.92
C TRP A 16 18.11 24.70 15.72
N SER A 17 17.46 23.60 16.12
CA SER A 17 18.12 22.48 16.81
C SER A 17 18.57 21.36 15.85
N LEU A 18 18.30 21.48 14.55
CA LEU A 18 18.64 20.44 13.58
C LEU A 18 20.11 20.44 13.20
N THR A 19 20.67 19.23 13.12
CA THR A 19 21.89 19.00 12.34
C THR A 19 21.56 18.94 10.85
N PRO A 20 22.51 19.23 9.94
CA PRO A 20 22.28 19.10 8.50
C PRO A 20 21.75 17.73 8.09
N ARG A 21 22.27 16.65 8.71
CA ARG A 21 21.82 15.27 8.44
C ARG A 21 20.35 15.07 8.80
N LEU A 22 19.90 15.61 9.93
CA LEU A 22 18.49 15.52 10.35
C LEU A 22 17.57 16.35 9.45
N TYR A 23 17.99 17.56 9.10
CA TYR A 23 17.27 18.38 8.12
C TYR A 23 17.08 17.62 6.80
N PHE A 24 18.14 17.00 6.27
CA PHE A 24 18.03 16.23 5.02
C PHE A 24 17.09 15.04 5.14
N ALA A 25 17.18 14.25 6.21
CA ALA A 25 16.29 13.11 6.42
C ALA A 25 14.81 13.53 6.47
N GLN A 26 14.50 14.59 7.21
CA GLN A 26 13.11 15.08 7.33
C GLN A 26 12.59 15.65 6.00
N MET A 27 13.40 16.44 5.30
CA MET A 27 13.02 17.00 4.01
C MET A 27 12.87 15.94 2.91
N GLN A 28 13.68 14.87 2.94
CA GLN A 28 13.51 13.73 2.05
C GLN A 28 12.18 13.02 2.31
N GLY A 29 11.86 12.73 3.58
CA GLY A 29 10.56 12.15 3.94
C GLY A 29 9.37 13.01 3.49
N ALA A 30 9.47 14.34 3.66
CA ALA A 30 8.46 15.27 3.18
C ALA A 30 8.31 15.25 1.65
N ARG A 31 9.42 15.23 0.92
CA ARG A 31 9.43 15.12 -0.55
C ARG A 31 8.77 13.81 -1.00
N ASP A 32 9.13 12.69 -0.38
CA ASP A 32 8.64 11.37 -0.79
C ASP A 32 7.14 11.22 -0.48
N ARG A 33 6.65 11.86 0.59
CA ARG A 33 5.20 12.01 0.84
C ARG A 33 4.52 12.82 -0.28
N LEU A 34 5.04 14.00 -0.61
CA LEU A 34 4.46 14.86 -1.66
C LEU A 34 4.46 14.17 -3.04
N GLN A 35 5.50 13.38 -3.34
CA GLN A 35 5.56 12.59 -4.56
C GLN A 35 4.47 11.51 -4.61
N ARG A 36 4.21 10.82 -3.49
CA ARG A 36 3.10 9.86 -3.39
C ARG A 36 1.75 10.55 -3.61
N GLU A 37 1.48 11.63 -2.88
CA GLU A 37 0.25 12.41 -3.04
C GLU A 37 0.05 12.90 -4.48
N GLN A 38 1.12 13.36 -5.14
CA GLN A 38 1.03 13.80 -6.52
C GLN A 38 0.72 12.65 -7.48
N ARG A 39 1.36 11.48 -7.29
CA ARG A 39 1.06 10.27 -8.08
C ARG A 39 -0.39 9.86 -7.90
N ASP A 40 -0.89 9.85 -6.67
CA ASP A 40 -2.28 9.49 -6.35
C ASP A 40 -3.27 10.46 -7.02
N ARG A 41 -3.00 11.78 -6.96
CA ARG A 41 -3.82 12.80 -7.64
C ARG A 41 -3.78 12.65 -9.17
N SER A 42 -2.61 12.40 -9.75
CA SER A 42 -2.48 12.17 -11.19
C SER A 42 -3.22 10.90 -11.63
N TRP A 43 -3.13 9.83 -10.83
CA TRP A 43 -3.85 8.60 -11.06
C TRP A 43 -5.37 8.82 -11.02
N LEU A 44 -5.86 9.49 -9.97
CA LEU A 44 -7.29 9.82 -9.83
C LEU A 44 -7.78 10.66 -11.00
N ALA A 45 -7.08 11.75 -11.36
CA ALA A 45 -7.48 12.64 -12.44
C ALA A 45 -7.56 11.90 -13.78
N TRP A 46 -6.57 11.04 -14.07
CA TRP A 46 -6.58 10.22 -15.27
C TRP A 46 -7.74 9.20 -15.26
N HIS A 47 -7.96 8.50 -14.15
CA HIS A 47 -9.04 7.50 -14.04
C HIS A 47 -10.41 8.11 -14.19
N VAL A 48 -10.67 9.27 -13.56
CA VAL A 48 -11.94 9.97 -13.72
C VAL A 48 -12.17 10.31 -15.19
N ALA A 49 -11.17 10.90 -15.87
CA ALA A 49 -11.30 11.25 -17.28
C ALA A 49 -11.47 10.03 -18.19
N ALA A 50 -10.79 8.91 -17.90
CA ALA A 50 -10.91 7.67 -18.64
C ALA A 50 -12.28 7.01 -18.45
N LEU A 51 -12.76 6.90 -17.21
CA LEU A 51 -14.05 6.29 -16.87
C LEU A 51 -15.23 7.10 -17.42
N MET A 52 -15.14 8.43 -17.44
CA MET A 52 -16.16 9.28 -18.08
C MET A 52 -16.31 9.05 -19.59
N ARG A 53 -15.28 8.49 -20.24
CA ARG A 53 -15.26 8.21 -21.69
C ARG A 53 -15.45 6.73 -22.02
N ALA A 54 -15.56 5.87 -21.01
CA ALA A 54 -15.65 4.44 -21.21
C ALA A 54 -17.08 4.05 -21.59
N ASP A 55 -17.25 3.26 -22.65
CA ASP A 55 -18.55 2.70 -23.04
C ASP A 55 -19.05 1.66 -22.00
N GLN A 56 -18.13 1.01 -21.29
CA GLN A 56 -18.41 0.08 -20.19
C GLN A 56 -17.46 0.36 -19.02
N ILE A 57 -18.03 0.52 -17.82
CA ILE A 57 -17.26 0.76 -16.60
C ILE A 57 -16.67 -0.58 -16.12
N PRO A 58 -15.34 -0.66 -15.88
CA PRO A 58 -14.70 -1.86 -15.35
C PRO A 58 -15.18 -2.16 -13.92
N ASP A 59 -15.12 -3.43 -13.50
CA ASP A 59 -15.48 -3.81 -12.13
C ASP A 59 -14.52 -3.17 -11.11
N PHE A 60 -15.06 -2.69 -10.00
CA PHE A 60 -14.29 -2.03 -8.94
C PHE A 60 -13.20 -2.94 -8.37
N THR A 61 -13.42 -4.26 -8.37
CA THR A 61 -12.45 -5.24 -7.88
C THR A 61 -11.11 -5.20 -8.64
N GLN A 62 -11.08 -4.64 -9.85
CA GLN A 62 -9.86 -4.49 -10.64
C GLN A 62 -8.96 -3.33 -10.16
N PHE A 63 -9.50 -2.41 -9.35
CA PHE A 63 -8.76 -1.25 -8.83
C PHE A 63 -8.31 -1.42 -7.37
N VAL A 64 -8.72 -2.51 -6.72
CA VAL A 64 -8.30 -2.84 -5.35
C VAL A 64 -7.17 -3.85 -5.42
N GLU A 65 -5.99 -3.47 -4.94
CA GLU A 65 -4.90 -4.44 -4.75
C GLU A 65 -5.28 -5.46 -3.69
N GLY A 66 -5.02 -6.74 -3.98
CA GLY A 66 -5.53 -7.86 -3.21
C GLY A 66 -6.59 -8.62 -3.98
N ALA A 67 -6.20 -9.20 -5.13
CA ALA A 67 -7.03 -10.16 -5.82
C ALA A 67 -7.52 -11.20 -4.79
N ALA A 68 -8.83 -11.45 -4.75
CA ALA A 68 -9.38 -12.53 -3.94
C ALA A 68 -8.51 -13.77 -4.17
N ALA A 69 -7.84 -14.25 -3.12
CA ALA A 69 -6.95 -15.39 -3.24
C ALA A 69 -7.75 -16.52 -3.90
N LYS A 70 -7.22 -17.07 -5.00
CA LYS A 70 -7.91 -18.15 -5.72
C LYS A 70 -8.28 -19.23 -4.69
N PRO A 71 -9.53 -19.73 -4.68
CA PRO A 71 -9.92 -20.80 -3.79
C PRO A 71 -8.90 -21.93 -3.88
N GLN A 72 -8.38 -22.38 -2.73
CA GLN A 72 -7.40 -23.46 -2.72
C GLN A 72 -8.02 -24.72 -3.36
N PRO A 73 -7.29 -25.45 -4.22
CA PRO A 73 -7.79 -26.70 -4.79
C PRO A 73 -8.18 -27.70 -3.69
N PRO A 74 -9.23 -28.53 -3.89
CA PRO A 74 -9.68 -29.50 -2.88
C PRO A 74 -8.55 -30.42 -2.38
N GLU A 75 -7.62 -30.79 -3.25
CA GLU A 75 -6.48 -31.65 -2.89
C GLU A 75 -5.51 -30.95 -1.92
N VAL A 76 -5.30 -29.65 -2.08
CA VAL A 76 -4.45 -28.87 -1.18
C VAL A 76 -5.12 -28.71 0.18
N GLN A 77 -6.45 -28.49 0.19
CA GLN A 77 -7.22 -28.42 1.44
C GLN A 77 -7.16 -29.77 2.19
N LYS A 78 -7.36 -30.89 1.49
CA LYS A 78 -7.24 -32.23 2.07
C LYS A 78 -5.84 -32.48 2.62
N ALA A 79 -4.80 -32.18 1.86
CA ALA A 79 -3.41 -32.34 2.31
C ALA A 79 -3.12 -31.52 3.58
N MET A 80 -3.63 -30.28 3.65
CA MET A 80 -3.49 -29.42 4.82
C MET A 80 -4.22 -29.98 6.04
N VAL A 81 -5.46 -30.45 5.86
CA VAL A 81 -6.25 -31.07 6.92
C VAL A 81 -5.60 -32.37 7.41
N LEU A 82 -5.09 -33.21 6.51
CA LEU A 82 -4.38 -34.45 6.86
C LEU A 82 -3.06 -34.16 7.59
N ALA A 83 -2.32 -33.13 7.18
CA ALA A 83 -1.10 -32.71 7.87
C ALA A 83 -1.41 -32.25 9.30
N LEU A 84 -2.49 -31.50 9.51
CA LEU A 84 -2.97 -31.10 10.84
C LEU A 84 -3.41 -32.31 11.67
N ALA A 85 -4.21 -33.22 11.10
CA ALA A 85 -4.67 -34.42 11.77
C ALA A 85 -3.50 -35.30 12.23
N ARG A 86 -2.47 -35.47 11.37
CA ARG A 86 -1.25 -36.22 11.71
C ARG A 86 -0.42 -35.54 12.79
N ALA A 87 -0.30 -34.21 12.76
CA ALA A 87 0.39 -33.45 13.81
C ALA A 87 -0.29 -33.59 15.18
N TRP A 88 -1.62 -33.81 15.20
CA TRP A 88 -2.39 -34.09 16.40
C TRP A 88 -2.50 -35.58 16.78
N GLY A 89 -1.80 -36.47 16.06
CA GLY A 89 -1.72 -37.90 16.39
C GLY A 89 -2.92 -38.74 15.94
N ALA A 90 -3.68 -38.28 14.94
CA ALA A 90 -4.66 -39.14 14.27
C ALA A 90 -3.94 -40.05 13.27
N ASP A 91 -4.08 -41.37 13.44
CA ASP A 91 -3.38 -42.36 12.60
C ASP A 91 -4.05 -42.56 11.23
N GLU A 92 -5.38 -42.42 11.12
CA GLU A 92 -6.11 -42.47 9.85
C GLU A 92 -7.38 -41.61 9.90
N VAL A 93 -7.56 -40.73 8.91
CA VAL A 93 -8.83 -40.04 8.64
C VAL A 93 -9.28 -40.50 7.24
N THR A 94 -10.06 -41.58 7.21
CA THR A 94 -10.81 -42.03 6.02
C THR A 94 -11.91 -41.06 5.64
#